data_AF-A0A2J8MPQ2-F1
#
_entry.id   AF-A0A2J8MPQ2-F1
#
_cell.length_a   1.000
_cell.length_b   1.000
_cell.length_c   1.000
_cell.angle_alpha   90.00
_cell.angle_beta   90.00
_cell.angle_gamma   90.00
#
_symmetry.space_group_name_H-M   'P 1'
#
loop_
_entity.id
_entity.type
_entity.pdbx_description
1 polymer ?
#
loop_
_entity_poly.entity_id
_entity_poly.type
_entity_poly.pdbx_seq_one_letter_code
_entity_poly.pdbx_strand_id
1 'polypeptide(L)' 'MNTEAEQQLLHHARNGNAEEVRQLLETMARNEVIADINCKGRSWCRSECVE' A
#
# COMPACT_ATOMS: atom_id res chain seq x y z
N MET A 1 -11.34 1.58 4.39
CA MET A 1 -11.35 1.91 2.94
C MET A 1 -9.97 2.46 2.67
N ASN A 2 -9.15 1.80 1.86
CA ASN A 2 -7.79 2.29 1.59
C ASN A 2 -7.89 3.57 0.75
N THR A 3 -7.08 4.56 1.12
CA THR A 3 -6.84 5.79 0.35
C THR A 3 -6.13 5.46 -0.96
N GLU A 4 -6.19 6.38 -1.93
CA GLU A 4 -5.56 6.19 -3.23
C GLU A 4 -4.04 5.96 -3.12
N ALA A 5 -3.38 6.69 -2.22
CA ALA A 5 -1.96 6.53 -1.94
C ALA A 5 -1.61 5.16 -1.36
N GLU A 6 -2.42 4.63 -0.44
CA GLU A 6 -2.24 3.26 0.09
C GLU A 6 -2.40 2.20 -1.00
N GLN A 7 -3.37 2.39 -1.92
CA GLN A 7 -3.54 1.49 -3.05
C GLN A 7 -2.34 1.50 -3.99
N GLN A 8 -1.78 2.68 -4.28
CA GLN A 8 -0.57 2.82 -5.10
C GLN A 8 0.63 2.19 -4.40
N LEU A 9 0.83 2.45 -3.10
CA LEU A 9 1.90 1.84 -2.30
C LEU A 9 1.85 0.31 -2.40
N LEU A 10 0.68 -0.28 -2.17
CA LEU A 10 0.46 -1.72 -2.24
C LEU A 10 0.69 -2.28 -3.65
N HIS A 11 0.27 -1.55 -4.69
CA HIS A 11 0.47 -1.97 -6.07
C HIS A 11 1.94 -1.98 -6.47
N HIS A 12 2.68 -0.90 -6.18
CA HIS A 12 4.10 -0.80 -6.46
C HIS A 12 4.92 -1.80 -5.63
N ALA A 13 4.59 -1.98 -4.35
CA ALA A 13 5.24 -2.97 -3.50
C ALA A 13 5.00 -4.40 -4.01
N ARG A 14 3.79 -4.72 -4.47
CA ARG A 14 3.44 -6.06 -5.01
C ARG A 14 4.15 -6.37 -6.33
N ASN A 15 4.39 -5.36 -7.15
CA ASN A 15 5.06 -5.51 -8.44
C ASN A 15 6.60 -5.40 -8.34
N GLY A 16 7.14 -5.04 -7.17
CA GLY A 16 8.59 -4.88 -6.97
C GLY A 16 9.16 -3.55 -7.48
N ASN A 17 8.31 -2.54 -7.68
CA ASN A 17 8.72 -1.22 -8.15
C ASN A 17 9.32 -0.40 -7.00
N ALA A 18 10.55 -0.73 -6.60
CA ALA A 18 11.19 -0.13 -5.42
C ALA A 18 11.41 1.39 -5.53
N GLU A 19 11.59 1.92 -6.74
CA GLU A 19 11.80 3.36 -6.96
C GLU A 19 10.52 4.17 -6.66
N GLU A 20 9.40 3.75 -7.23
CA GLU A 20 8.09 4.35 -6.98
C GLU A 20 7.69 4.27 -5.50
N VAL A 21 7.96 3.12 -4.84
CA VAL A 21 7.72 2.97 -3.40
C VAL A 21 8.55 3.98 -2.60
N ARG A 22 9.83 4.21 -2.97
CA ARG A 22 10.67 5.20 -2.28
C ARG A 22 10.15 6.62 -2.47
N GLN A 23 9.74 6.99 -3.68
CA GLN A 23 9.16 8.32 -3.93
C GLN A 23 7.88 8.54 -3.12
N LEU A 24 7.02 7.52 -3.05
CA LEU A 24 5.79 7.59 -2.26
C LEU A 24 6.10 7.72 -0.75
N LEU A 25 7.09 6.98 -0.25
CA LEU A 25 7.53 7.10 1.14
C LEU A 25 8.15 8.46 1.47
N GLU A 26 8.87 9.07 0.53
CA GLU A 26 9.44 10.41 0.74
C GLU A 26 8.35 11.49 0.78
N THR A 27 7.36 11.42 -0.10
CA THR A 27 6.19 12.32 -0.10
C THR A 27 5.32 12.13 1.16
N MET A 28 5.21 10.89 1.66
CA MET A 28 4.61 10.63 2.97
C MET A 28 5.42 11.26 4.10
N ALA A 29 6.76 11.17 4.07
CA ALA A 29 7.64 11.77 5.08
C ALA A 29 7.58 13.32 5.08
N ARG A 30 7.34 13.93 3.91
CA ARG A 30 7.08 15.37 3.76
C ARG A 30 5.67 15.78 4.20
N ASN A 31 4.85 14.82 4.63
CA ASN A 31 3.47 15.04 5.06
C ASN A 31 2.54 15.57 3.94
N GLU A 32 2.96 15.42 2.67
CA GLU A 32 2.19 15.81 1.48
C GLU A 32 1.11 14.78 1.16
N VAL A 33 1.34 13.52 1.54
CA VAL A 33 0.44 12.39 1.31
C VAL A 33 0.17 11.67 2.64
N ILE A 34 -1.10 11.53 3.00
CA ILE A 34 -1.55 10.78 4.18
C ILE A 34 -1.85 9.34 3.74
N ALA A 35 -0.97 8.41 4.08
CA ALA A 35 -1.14 6.98 3.86
C ALA A 35 -0.63 6.19 5.07
N ASP A 36 -1.26 5.08 5.41
CA ASP A 36 -0.74 4.19 6.44
C ASP A 36 0.29 3.24 5.82
N ILE A 37 1.52 3.25 6.31
CA ILE A 37 2.58 2.34 5.81
C ILE A 37 2.27 0.87 6.11
N ASN A 38 1.45 0.60 7.13
CA ASN A 38 0.99 -0.74 7.49
C ASN A 38 -0.38 -1.04 6.87
N CYS A 39 -0.81 -0.26 5.87
CA CYS A 39 -2.09 -0.45 5.23
C CYS A 39 -2.20 -1.89 4.73
N LYS A 40 -3.23 -2.59 5.21
CA LYS A 40 -3.54 -3.91 4.69
C LYS A 40 -4.33 -3.70 3.42
N GLY A 41 -3.79 -4.17 2.29
CA GLY A 41 -4.61 -4.37 1.10
C GLY A 41 -5.83 -5.19 1.46
N ARG A 42 -6.92 -5.07 0.69
CA ARG A 42 -7.97 -6.09 0.78
C ARG A 42 -7.34 -7.40 0.33
N SER A 43 -6.83 -8.16 1.28
CA SER A 43 -6.73 -9.60 1.12
C SER A 43 -8.15 -10.04 0.89
N TRP A 44 -8.45 -10.46 -0.34
CA TRP A 44 -9.63 -11.27 -0.61
C TRP A 44 -9.39 -12.62 0.05
N CYS A 45 -9.37 -12.65 1.39
CA CYS A 45 -9.72 -13.85 2.10
C CYS A 45 -11.23 -13.96 1.89
N ARG A 46 -11.61 -14.59 0.79
CA ARG A 46 -12.83 -15.39 0.78
C ARG A 46 -12.76 -16.19 2.09
N SER A 47 -13.84 -16.22 2.86
CA SER A 47 -13.94 -16.98 4.12
C SER A 47 -13.89 -18.50 3.90
N GLU A 48 -12.94 -18.98 3.10
CA GLU A 48 -12.63 -20.36 2.74
C GLU A 48 -11.10 -20.50 2.63
N CYS A 49 -10.39 -20.15 3.70
CA CYS A 49 -9.26 -20.98 4.13
C CYS A 49 -9.78 -21.74 5.36
N VAL A 50 -10.55 -22.80 5.11
CA VAL A 50 -10.68 -23.89 6.07
C VAL A 50 -9.43 -24.75 5.88
N GLU A 51 -8.88 -25.16 7.02
CA GLU A 51 -7.63 -25.90 7.24
C GLU A 51 -7.39 -27.09 6.30
#